data_AF-A0A522RGF1-F1
#
_entry.id   AF-A0A522RGF1-F1
#
_cell.length_a   1.000
_cell.length_b   1.000
_cell.length_c   1.000
_cell.angle_alpha   90.00
_cell.angle_beta   90.00
_cell.angle_gamma   90.00
#
_symmetry.space_group_name_H-M   'P 1'
#
loop_
_entity.id
_entity.type
_entity.pdbx_description
1 polymer ?
#
loop_
_entity_poly.entity_id
_entity_poly.type
_entity_poly.pdbx_seq_one_letter_code
_entity_poly.pdbx_strand_id
1 'polypeptide(L)'
;YHVEHHMFPMVPYHALPRLHEAIKHDLPAPAPSIWAGYREMIPAFLRQLRYEDYYIKRELPPTAKPYREDLHRAGSVATAAE
;
A
#
# COMPACT_ATOMS: atom_id res chain seq x y z
N TYR A 1 -2.63 -4.13 12.29
CA TYR A 1 -1.44 -3.53 12.92
C TYR A 1 -0.15 -3.66 12.11
N HIS A 2 -0.04 -4.57 11.13
CA HIS A 2 1.16 -4.64 10.29
C HIS A 2 1.34 -3.38 9.44
N VAL A 3 0.28 -2.95 8.74
CA VAL A 3 0.29 -1.72 7.92
C VAL A 3 0.60 -0.50 8.79
N GLU A 4 -0.05 -0.42 9.94
CA GLU A 4 0.10 0.68 10.89
C GLU A 4 1.54 0.77 11.43
N HIS A 5 2.16 -0.37 11.74
CA HIS A 5 3.57 -0.43 12.14
C HIS A 5 4.50 0.03 11.00
N HIS A 6 4.26 -0.39 9.76
CA HIS A 6 5.09 0.04 8.63
C HIS A 6 4.88 1.52 8.23
N MET A 7 3.71 2.08 8.48
CA MET A 7 3.45 3.51 8.28
C MET A 7 4.05 4.37 9.41
N PHE A 8 3.98 3.89 10.66
CA PHE A 8 4.43 4.63 11.84
C PHE A 8 5.35 3.75 12.72
N PRO A 9 6.57 3.41 12.26
CA PRO A 9 7.43 2.43 12.92
C PRO A 9 7.90 2.85 14.31
N MET A 10 7.87 4.15 14.61
CA MET A 10 8.22 4.71 15.91
C MET A 10 7.09 4.59 16.96
N VAL A 11 5.87 4.18 16.56
CA VAL A 11 4.76 3.95 17.50
C VAL A 11 4.94 2.58 18.16
N PRO A 12 4.92 2.49 19.51
CA PRO A 12 5.13 1.22 20.19
C PRO A 12 3.95 0.26 19.98
N TYR A 13 4.23 -1.05 19.94
CA TYR A 13 3.25 -2.10 19.61
C TYR A 13 1.95 -2.05 20.42
N HIS A 14 2.04 -1.78 21.72
CA HIS A 14 0.86 -1.69 22.60
C HIS A 14 -0.06 -0.50 22.27
N ALA A 15 0.45 0.52 21.56
CA ALA A 15 -0.33 1.69 21.14
C ALA A 15 -0.94 1.53 19.74
N LEU A 16 -0.59 0.47 18.99
CA LEU A 16 -1.12 0.24 17.65
C LEU A 16 -2.65 0.11 17.58
N PRO A 17 -3.37 -0.46 18.57
CA PRO A 17 -4.83 -0.43 18.56
C PRO A 17 -5.40 0.99 18.60
N ARG A 18 -4.79 1.89 19.39
CA ARG A 18 -5.21 3.30 19.47
C ARG A 18 -4.91 4.04 18.16
N LEU A 19 -3.76 3.75 17.55
CA LEU A 19 -3.43 4.27 16.23
C LEU A 19 -4.43 3.80 15.18
N HIS A 20 -4.76 2.50 15.17
CA HIS A 20 -5.73 1.92 14.25
C HIS A 20 -7.06 2.65 14.32
N GLU A 21 -7.63 2.85 15.51
CA GLU A 21 -8.89 3.59 15.66
C GLU A 21 -8.83 5.01 15.10
N ALA A 22 -7.68 5.69 15.24
CA ALA A 22 -7.49 7.05 14.74
C ALA A 22 -7.42 7.12 13.21
N ILE A 23 -6.83 6.11 12.55
CA ILE A 23 -6.57 6.13 11.10
C ILE A 23 -7.38 5.12 10.29
N LYS A 24 -8.24 4.30 10.92
CA LYS A 24 -8.97 3.21 10.24
C LYS A 24 -9.77 3.65 9.02
N HIS A 25 -10.19 4.91 8.99
CA HIS A 25 -10.93 5.51 7.88
C HIS A 25 -10.07 5.75 6.63
N ASP A 26 -8.75 5.85 6.79
CA ASP A 26 -7.78 5.98 5.71
C ASP A 26 -7.19 4.63 5.26
N LEU A 27 -7.45 3.55 6.01
CA LEU A 27 -6.96 2.22 5.68
C LEU A 27 -7.97 1.48 4.79
N PRO A 28 -7.51 0.68 3.82
CA PRO A 28 -8.41 -0.20 3.07
C PRO A 28 -9.02 -1.25 4.01
N ALA A 29 -10.23 -1.70 3.68
CA ALA A 29 -10.85 -2.80 4.39
C ALA A 29 -9.93 -4.04 4.33
N PRO A 30 -9.64 -4.69 5.47
CA PRO A 30 -8.79 -5.87 5.48
C PRO A 30 -9.47 -7.02 4.74
N ALA A 31 -8.67 -7.89 4.11
CA ALA A 31 -9.19 -9.12 3.53
C ALA A 31 -9.84 -9.98 4.65
N PRO A 32 -11.08 -10.48 4.46
CA PRO A 32 -11.81 -11.19 5.52
C PRO A 32 -11.25 -12.59 5.80
N SER A 33 -10.38 -13.10 4.93
CA SER A 33 -9.71 -14.39 5.10
C SER A 33 -8.46 -14.47 4.22
N ILE A 34 -7.62 -15.48 4.51
CA ILE A 34 -6.45 -15.83 3.70
C ILE A 34 -6.87 -16.13 2.24
N TRP A 35 -7.97 -16.87 2.05
CA TRP A 35 -8.50 -17.18 0.72
C TRP A 35 -8.93 -15.94 -0.06
N ALA A 36 -9.55 -14.97 0.59
CA ALA A 36 -9.91 -13.70 -0.05
C ALA A 36 -8.66 -12.94 -0.52
N GLY A 37 -7.60 -12.92 0.28
CA GLY A 37 -6.30 -12.33 -0.11
C GLY A 37 -5.68 -13.03 -1.32
N TYR A 38 -5.64 -14.37 -1.32
CA TYR A 38 -5.12 -15.12 -2.46
C TYR A 38 -5.95 -14.93 -3.74
N ARG A 39 -7.28 -14.88 -3.62
CA ARG A 39 -8.17 -14.65 -4.77
C ARG A 39 -7.89 -13.31 -5.46
N GLU A 40 -7.46 -12.30 -4.71
CA GLU A 40 -7.06 -11.01 -5.24
C GLU A 40 -5.63 -11.00 -5.80
N MET A 41 -4.69 -11.62 -5.07
CA MET A 41 -3.26 -11.62 -5.43
C MET A 41 -2.93 -12.53 -6.63
N ILE A 42 -3.49 -13.75 -6.69
CA ILE A 42 -3.11 -14.77 -7.70
C ILE A 42 -3.30 -14.28 -9.14
N PRO A 43 -4.43 -13.64 -9.52
CA PRO A 43 -4.58 -13.12 -10.88
C PRO A 43 -3.52 -12.08 -11.24
N ALA A 44 -3.15 -11.21 -10.28
CA ALA A 44 -2.11 -10.21 -10.50
C ALA A 44 -0.76 -10.86 -10.74
N PHE A 45 -0.41 -11.82 -9.88
CA PHE A 45 0.82 -12.59 -9.99
C PHE A 45 0.94 -13.33 -11.33
N LEU A 46 -0.13 -14.01 -11.78
CA LEU A 46 -0.13 -14.72 -13.06
C LEU A 46 0.05 -13.78 -14.27
N ARG A 47 -0.45 -12.55 -14.20
CA ARG A 47 -0.25 -11.53 -15.25
C ARG A 47 1.17 -10.99 -15.25
N GLN A 48 1.73 -10.72 -14.07
CA GLN A 48 3.12 -10.30 -13.92
C GLN A 48 4.10 -11.37 -14.43
N LEU A 49 3.81 -12.66 -14.20
CA LEU A 49 4.59 -13.76 -14.76
C LEU A 49 4.55 -13.83 -16.29
N ARG A 50 3.58 -13.19 -16.94
CA ARG A 50 3.51 -13.03 -18.41
C ARG A 50 4.13 -11.72 -18.89
N TYR A 51 4.93 -11.06 -18.04
CA TYR A 51 5.56 -9.77 -18.33
C TYR A 51 4.56 -8.65 -18.64
N GLU A 52 3.36 -8.72 -18.08
CA GLU A 52 2.40 -7.61 -18.14
C GLU A 52 2.72 -6.59 -17.03
N ASP A 53 2.64 -5.29 -17.34
CA ASP A 53 2.70 -4.19 -16.36
C ASP A 53 1.41 -4.08 -15.53
N TYR A 54 0.99 -5.20 -14.95
CA TYR A 54 -0.24 -5.30 -14.19
C TYR A 54 0.01 -5.12 -12.69
N TYR A 55 -0.85 -4.33 -12.07
CA TYR A 55 -0.93 -4.17 -10.63
C TYR A 55 -2.39 -3.99 -10.19
N ILE A 56 -2.67 -4.32 -8.94
CA ILE A 56 -3.99 -4.10 -8.34
C ILE A 56 -4.09 -2.61 -7.99
N LYS A 57 -4.96 -1.89 -8.71
CA LYS A 57 -5.25 -0.49 -8.40
C LYS A 57 -6.37 -0.43 -7.36
N ARG A 58 -6.08 0.14 -6.19
CA ARG A 58 -7.09 0.38 -5.16
C ARG A 58 -7.89 1.64 -5.46
N GLU A 59 -9.18 1.58 -5.16
CA GLU A 59 -10.00 2.78 -5.11
C GLU A 59 -9.59 3.59 -3.89
N LEU A 60 -9.30 4.87 -4.13
CA LEU A 60 -8.96 5.82 -3.07
C LEU A 60 -10.21 6.61 -2.70
N PRO A 61 -10.34 7.05 -1.44
CA PRO A 61 -11.43 7.93 -1.06
C PRO A 61 -11.39 9.23 -1.88
N PRO A 62 -12.53 9.91 -2.12
CA PRO A 62 -12.56 11.16 -2.88
C PRO A 62 -11.71 12.29 -2.28
N THR A 63 -11.40 12.19 -0.99
CA THR A 63 -10.53 13.12 -0.25
C THR A 63 -9.04 12.87 -0.46
N ALA A 64 -8.66 11.75 -1.09
CA ALA A 64 -7.27 11.41 -1.32
C ALA A 64 -6.61 12.44 -2.21
N LYS A 65 -5.41 12.89 -1.82
CA LYS A 65 -4.59 13.76 -2.66
C LYS A 65 -4.23 13.02 -3.96
N PRO A 66 -4.16 13.73 -5.10
CA PRO A 66 -3.69 13.14 -6.34
C PRO A 66 -2.33 12.46 -6.13
N TYR A 67 -2.16 11.29 -6.76
CA TYR A 67 -0.89 10.60 -6.74
C TYR A 67 0.19 11.48 -7.36
N ARG A 68 1.34 11.56 -6.68
CA ARG A 68 2.47 12.41 -7.06
C ARG A 68 3.38 11.70 -8.04
N GLU A 69 2.92 11.61 -9.30
CA GLU A 69 3.66 10.99 -10.42
C GLU A 69 5.09 11.56 -10.59
N ASP A 70 5.29 12.82 -10.20
CA ASP A 70 6.58 13.51 -10.25
C ASP A 70 7.66 12.89 -9.35
N LEU A 71 7.27 12.19 -8.28
CA LEU A 71 8.19 11.51 -7.36
C LEU A 71 8.64 10.12 -7.87
N HIS A 72 7.96 9.58 -8.88
CA HIS A 72 8.12 8.18 -9.32
C HIS A 72 8.48 8.02 -10.79
N ARG A 73 8.56 9.13 -11.55
CA ARG A 73 9.11 9.12 -12.90
C ARG A 73 10.61 8.89 -12.83
N ALA A 74 11.07 7.76 -13.38
CA ALA A 74 12.49 7.47 -13.57
C ALA A 74 13.14 8.58 -14.40
N GLY A 75 13.79 9.53 -13.73
CA GLY A 75 14.31 10.75 -14.34
C GLY A 75 14.63 11.89 -13.36
N SER A 76 14.16 11.85 -12.09
CA SER A 76 14.45 12.90 -11.10
C SER A 76 15.44 12.50 -9.99
N VAL A 77 15.90 11.26 -9.94
CA VAL A 77 17.02 10.88 -9.08
C VAL A 77 18.31 11.27 -9.80
N ALA A 78 18.74 12.53 -9.59
CA ALA A 78 20.13 12.87 -9.76
C ALA A 78 20.96 11.83 -8.99
N THR A 79 21.91 11.21 -9.68
CA THR A 79 22.88 10.29 -9.11
C THR A 79 23.48 10.90 -7.85
N ALA A 80 23.06 10.41 -6.68
CA ALA A 80 23.78 10.65 -5.43
C ALA A 80 25.00 9.73 -5.44
N ALA A 81 26.00 10.14 -6.22
CA ALA A 81 27.36 9.66 -6.15
C ALA A 81 28.23 10.89 -5.88
N GLU A 82 28.53 11.10 -4.59
CA GLU A 82 29.82 11.61 -4.13
C GLU A 82 30.08 11.06 -2.72
#